data_AF-A0A6L8FW38-F1
#
_entry.id   AF-A0A6L8FW38-F1
#
_cell.length_a   1.000
_cell.length_b   1.000
_cell.length_c   1.000
_cell.angle_alpha   90.00
_cell.angle_beta   90.00
_cell.angle_gamma   90.00
#
_symmetry.space_group_name_H-M   'P 1'
#
loop_
_entity.id
_entity.type
_entity.pdbx_description
1 polymer ?
#
loop_
_entity_poly.entity_id
_entity_poly.type
_entity_poly.pdbx_seq_one_letter_code
_entity_poly.pdbx_strand_id
1 'polypeptide(L)'
;MNKRYLIVVGAVLCVLSWSAPAPVGAQAYDSRMGRVKQGGKVDFAPQGPGVLFDALDPAVRKWYIPQELYQEYQWRQWEYSNYAREPYQRYVDTALEGDFFYDFFGNLVTRGWLIYDWQQDRPQQFGSSILKTNRFNQWFNRVAVSSDHKGQYYYSITIGDEIRTTLTPMTFSKPTFNGIQWDFAADKYLGTLLLARPSRPAVATSLDIPDQKTSVTNLLGGRGIVQVGDFVRVGATYVTAFQGQTLFDDFTGNPFAGGALTTDQNALPISRIIIRLSDDSPADGVGGAALFDDEIIIEDVDGNIFRGSAIGFEPIREGGFQRVGFLAADGDERITLTYDFTDPLYTGPDPTTIERVFFELVISNDYKVEITSDRQTNRDSQPVFLLVERAADNIRDNSNQRLLKFDYGLPTANTILGVTFEANKVWGFDFYGEYDFNKQYRQYPNLNLKDHRKAVNDAQAWMFNLSKASYPWFAFLEGYSMDADYSTRTFLAGTRGQDEIDYEDEISYIYEFVEDNDDQDRRPDWSRYSMLSD
;
A
#
# COMPACT_ATOMS: atom_id res chain seq x y z
N MET A 1 9.14 -20.59 -21.57
CA MET A 1 8.08 -19.85 -20.86
C MET A 1 7.36 -18.99 -21.88
N ASN A 2 6.22 -19.45 -22.41
CA ASN A 2 5.32 -18.57 -23.16
C ASN A 2 4.42 -17.90 -22.11
N LYS A 3 4.76 -16.68 -21.70
CA LYS A 3 3.88 -15.83 -20.88
C LYS A 3 2.73 -15.34 -21.77
N ARG A 4 1.52 -15.24 -21.22
CA ARG A 4 0.31 -14.97 -21.99
C ARG A 4 -0.34 -13.65 -21.58
N TYR A 5 -0.72 -12.94 -22.62
CA TYR A 5 -1.13 -11.55 -22.68
C TYR A 5 -2.63 -11.48 -23.07
N LEU A 6 -3.49 -10.82 -22.28
CA LEU A 6 -4.84 -10.45 -22.72
C LEU A 6 -4.77 -9.21 -23.62
N ILE A 7 -4.48 -9.35 -24.92
CA ILE A 7 -4.39 -8.18 -25.81
C ILE A 7 -5.78 -7.74 -26.28
N VAL A 8 -6.22 -6.57 -25.85
CA VAL A 8 -7.44 -5.91 -26.35
C VAL A 8 -7.05 -4.61 -27.05
N VAL A 9 -7.59 -4.36 -28.24
CA VAL A 9 -7.38 -3.12 -29.00
C VAL A 9 -8.74 -2.59 -29.47
N GLY A 10 -9.07 -1.36 -29.10
CA GLY A 10 -10.31 -0.67 -29.47
C GLY A 10 -10.01 0.66 -30.17
N ALA A 11 -10.74 0.96 -31.25
CA ALA A 11 -10.59 2.22 -31.99
C ALA A 11 -11.95 2.89 -32.22
N VAL A 12 -12.03 4.19 -31.95
CA VAL A 12 -13.22 5.02 -32.18
C VAL A 12 -12.84 6.22 -33.05
N LEU A 13 -13.58 6.40 -34.16
CA LEU A 13 -13.48 7.56 -35.04
C LEU A 13 -14.83 8.26 -35.06
N CYS A 14 -14.89 9.51 -34.56
CA CYS A 14 -16.13 10.28 -34.48
C CYS A 14 -16.02 11.59 -35.25
N VAL A 15 -17.13 12.02 -35.85
CA VAL A 15 -17.30 13.34 -36.46
C VAL A 15 -17.96 14.25 -35.44
N LEU A 16 -17.32 15.35 -35.08
CA LEU A 16 -17.93 16.40 -34.27
C LEU A 16 -18.98 17.12 -35.13
N SER A 17 -20.24 16.74 -34.97
CA SER A 17 -21.35 17.36 -35.65
C SER A 17 -21.60 18.77 -35.13
N TRP A 18 -21.84 19.68 -36.07
CA TRP A 18 -22.13 21.10 -35.90
C TRP A 18 -23.27 21.36 -34.90
N SER A 19 -22.96 21.98 -33.77
CA SER A 19 -23.88 22.91 -33.08
C SER A 19 -23.22 24.29 -33.10
N ALA A 20 -23.99 25.29 -33.54
CA ALA A 20 -23.50 26.63 -33.81
C ALA A 20 -22.86 27.27 -32.56
N PRO A 21 -21.76 28.04 -32.69
CA PRO A 21 -21.25 28.85 -31.60
C PRO A 21 -22.23 30.01 -31.35
N ALA A 22 -22.90 30.01 -30.20
CA ALA A 22 -23.52 31.21 -29.68
C ALA A 22 -22.41 32.17 -29.24
N PRO A 23 -22.42 33.45 -29.67
CA PRO A 23 -21.44 34.43 -29.21
C PRO A 23 -21.70 34.74 -27.73
N VAL A 24 -20.76 34.37 -26.86
CA VAL A 24 -20.71 34.92 -25.49
C VAL A 24 -20.02 36.28 -25.59
N GLY A 25 -20.84 37.32 -25.60
CA GLY A 25 -20.38 38.70 -25.50
C GLY A 25 -19.76 38.96 -24.13
N ALA A 26 -18.57 39.55 -24.13
CA ALA A 26 -17.92 40.11 -22.96
C ALA A 26 -18.75 41.25 -22.37
N GLN A 27 -18.93 41.25 -21.04
CA GLN A 27 -19.28 42.46 -20.28
C GLN A 27 -18.05 42.90 -19.49
N ALA A 28 -17.46 44.00 -19.93
CA ALA A 28 -16.58 44.83 -19.13
C ALA A 28 -17.42 45.93 -18.46
N TYR A 29 -17.21 46.17 -17.17
CA TYR A 29 -17.56 47.43 -16.53
C TYR A 29 -16.44 47.80 -15.56
N ASP A 30 -15.72 48.85 -15.90
CA ASP A 30 -14.66 49.44 -15.09
C ASP A 30 -15.20 50.68 -14.33
N SER A 31 -14.66 50.81 -13.12
CA SER A 31 -14.50 51.96 -12.22
C SER A 31 -15.48 53.16 -12.19
N ARG A 32 -15.90 53.51 -10.96
CA ARG A 32 -15.96 54.90 -10.49
C ARG A 32 -15.44 55.04 -9.06
N MET A 33 -14.33 55.78 -8.92
CA MET A 33 -13.79 56.33 -7.67
C MET A 33 -14.32 57.75 -7.35
N GLY A 34 -14.21 58.14 -6.08
CA GLY A 34 -13.96 59.51 -5.59
C GLY A 34 -14.28 59.65 -4.09
N ARG A 35 -13.60 60.44 -3.23
CA ARG A 35 -12.34 61.23 -3.25
C ARG A 35 -11.99 61.64 -1.79
N VAL A 36 -10.71 61.53 -1.44
CA VAL A 36 -9.82 62.22 -0.45
C VAL A 36 -10.36 63.27 0.54
N LYS A 37 -9.85 63.26 1.80
CA LYS A 37 -9.34 64.45 2.53
C LYS A 37 -8.10 64.16 3.40
N GLN A 38 -7.16 65.10 3.38
CA GLN A 38 -5.86 65.19 4.09
C GLN A 38 -5.98 65.71 5.55
N GLY A 39 -4.89 65.54 6.32
CA GLY A 39 -4.43 66.54 7.30
C GLY A 39 -3.96 65.97 8.65
N GLY A 40 -2.69 66.17 9.01
CA GLY A 40 -2.06 65.59 10.21
C GLY A 40 -1.76 66.59 11.33
N LYS A 41 -1.25 66.07 12.45
CA LYS A 41 -0.32 66.76 13.36
C LYS A 41 0.25 65.75 14.38
N VAL A 42 1.58 65.66 14.42
CA VAL A 42 2.36 65.02 15.47
C VAL A 42 2.56 66.05 16.59
N ASP A 43 2.60 65.60 17.84
CA ASP A 43 3.11 66.41 18.95
C ASP A 43 4.02 65.57 19.86
N PHE A 44 5.11 66.18 20.31
CA PHE A 44 6.15 65.60 21.16
C PHE A 44 6.22 66.43 22.44
N ALA A 45 5.97 65.81 23.58
CA ALA A 45 6.34 66.36 24.88
C ALA A 45 7.16 65.31 25.68
N PRO A 46 8.37 65.64 26.15
CA PRO A 46 9.19 64.72 26.93
C PRO A 46 8.89 64.87 28.43
N GLN A 47 8.76 63.77 29.17
CA GLN A 47 8.93 63.78 30.62
C GLN A 47 9.67 62.51 31.11
N GLY A 48 10.97 62.69 31.34
CA GLY A 48 11.79 62.26 32.48
C GLY A 48 11.76 60.82 33.04
N PRO A 49 12.92 60.28 33.47
CA PRO A 49 12.99 58.98 34.14
C PRO A 49 12.47 59.11 35.59
N GLY A 50 11.30 58.54 35.87
CA GLY A 50 10.72 58.47 37.21
C GLY A 50 10.85 57.06 37.75
N VAL A 51 11.71 56.88 38.75
CA VAL A 51 11.86 55.63 39.48
C VAL A 51 10.96 55.69 40.73
N LEU A 52 10.21 54.60 40.92
CA LEU A 52 9.81 53.95 42.19
C LEU A 52 8.55 54.36 42.97
N PHE A 53 7.99 53.29 43.56
CA PHE A 53 7.18 53.17 44.76
C PHE A 53 5.77 53.77 44.71
N ASP A 54 4.80 52.93 44.28
CA ASP A 54 3.73 52.54 45.20
C ASP A 54 3.11 51.20 44.79
N ALA A 55 3.75 50.12 45.23
CA ALA A 55 3.11 48.82 45.35
C ALA A 55 2.25 48.85 46.62
N LEU A 56 1.10 49.52 46.55
CA LEU A 56 0.13 49.52 47.65
C LEU A 56 -1.27 49.88 47.14
N ASP A 57 -1.79 49.03 46.26
CA ASP A 57 -3.23 48.89 46.14
C ASP A 57 -3.69 47.88 47.23
N PRO A 58 -4.47 48.29 48.25
CA PRO A 58 -4.96 47.40 49.29
C PRO A 58 -6.11 46.55 48.75
N ALA A 59 -5.81 45.64 47.82
CA ALA A 59 -6.70 44.52 47.52
C ALA A 59 -6.49 43.46 48.60
N VAL A 60 -7.46 43.36 49.53
CA VAL A 60 -7.55 42.37 50.63
C VAL A 60 -7.79 40.94 50.12
N ARG A 61 -7.25 40.59 48.95
CA ARG A 61 -7.48 39.32 48.28
C ARG A 61 -6.20 38.90 47.57
N LYS A 62 -5.35 38.12 48.28
CA LYS A 62 -4.24 37.39 47.69
C LYS A 62 -4.80 36.32 46.76
N TRP A 63 -4.67 36.50 45.45
CA TRP A 63 -4.90 35.45 44.47
C TRP A 63 -3.61 35.20 43.71
N TYR A 64 -3.14 33.95 43.78
CA TYR A 64 -1.96 33.50 43.06
C TYR A 64 -2.33 33.34 41.59
N ILE A 65 -1.97 34.32 40.77
CA ILE A 65 -1.83 34.13 39.32
C ILE A 65 -0.33 34.03 39.06
N PRO A 66 0.15 33.03 38.30
CA PRO A 66 1.53 33.00 37.82
C PRO A 66 1.86 34.34 37.16
N GLN A 67 2.91 35.04 37.61
CA GLN A 67 3.23 36.42 37.18
C GLN A 67 3.41 36.55 35.67
N GLU A 68 3.75 35.44 35.00
CA GLU A 68 3.95 35.30 33.56
C GLU A 68 2.66 35.62 32.76
N LEU A 69 1.50 35.08 33.18
CA LEU A 69 0.20 35.28 32.53
C LEU A 69 -0.31 36.73 32.62
N TYR A 70 0.03 37.44 33.70
CA TYR A 70 -0.36 38.84 33.89
C TYR A 70 0.44 39.78 32.99
N GLN A 71 1.73 39.49 32.76
CA GLN A 71 2.60 40.31 31.91
C GLN A 71 2.33 40.11 30.41
N GLU A 72 1.95 38.91 29.98
CA GLU A 72 1.75 38.58 28.57
C GLU A 72 0.37 39.02 28.03
N TYR A 73 -0.70 38.90 28.83
CA TYR A 73 -2.07 39.23 28.39
C TYR A 73 -2.65 40.53 28.97
N GLN A 74 -1.91 41.21 29.86
CA GLN A 74 -2.29 42.50 30.47
C GLN A 74 -3.71 42.55 31.06
N TRP A 75 -4.25 41.43 31.52
CA TRP A 75 -5.62 41.35 32.01
C TRP A 75 -5.82 42.09 33.33
N ARG A 76 -6.69 43.10 33.30
CA ARG A 76 -7.05 43.90 34.47
C ARG A 76 -8.37 43.42 35.03
N GLN A 77 -8.29 42.71 36.16
CA GLN A 77 -9.47 42.08 36.82
C GLN A 77 -10.57 43.06 37.25
N TRP A 78 -10.26 44.36 37.33
CA TRP A 78 -11.19 45.41 37.73
C TRP A 78 -11.89 46.09 36.54
N GLU A 79 -11.47 45.81 35.31
CA GLU A 79 -12.09 46.41 34.12
C GLU A 79 -13.45 45.77 33.83
N TYR A 80 -14.42 46.63 33.51
CA TYR A 80 -15.78 46.22 33.18
C TYR A 80 -15.81 45.59 31.78
N SER A 81 -16.02 44.27 31.71
CA SER A 81 -16.17 43.55 30.44
C SER A 81 -17.57 43.78 29.84
N ASN A 82 -17.65 44.33 28.63
CA ASN A 82 -18.90 44.45 27.87
C ASN A 82 -18.76 43.83 26.47
N TYR A 83 -19.26 42.60 26.33
CA TYR A 83 -19.10 41.84 25.09
C TYR A 83 -19.95 42.33 23.91
N ALA A 84 -20.82 43.32 24.14
CA ALA A 84 -21.56 44.01 23.09
C ALA A 84 -20.77 45.19 22.48
N ARG A 85 -19.73 45.68 23.16
CA ARG A 85 -18.84 46.75 22.67
C ARG A 85 -17.48 46.23 22.24
N GLU A 86 -16.98 45.24 22.95
CA GLU A 86 -15.70 44.59 22.68
C GLU A 86 -15.96 43.10 22.50
N PRO A 87 -15.54 42.47 21.41
CA PRO A 87 -15.79 41.03 21.22
C PRO A 87 -15.18 40.22 22.38
N TYR A 88 -15.91 39.22 22.87
CA TYR A 88 -15.42 38.29 23.88
C TYR A 88 -14.09 37.68 23.44
N GLN A 89 -13.05 37.86 24.25
CA GLN A 89 -11.77 37.20 24.07
C GLN A 89 -11.70 36.00 25.03
N ARG A 90 -11.43 34.82 24.47
CA ARG A 90 -11.28 33.59 25.26
C ARG A 90 -10.00 33.66 26.08
N TYR A 91 -10.02 33.03 27.25
CA TYR A 91 -8.80 32.72 28.00
C TYR A 91 -7.78 32.06 27.08
N VAL A 92 -6.58 32.65 27.00
CA VAL A 92 -5.47 32.02 26.31
C VAL A 92 -4.94 30.95 27.24
N ASP A 93 -5.37 29.73 26.97
CA ASP A 93 -4.95 28.57 27.71
C ASP A 93 -3.50 28.27 27.31
N THR A 94 -2.55 28.50 28.23
CA THR A 94 -1.13 28.17 28.03
C THR A 94 -0.93 26.69 27.72
N ALA A 95 -1.91 25.83 28.03
CA ALA A 95 -1.88 24.45 27.57
C ALA A 95 -1.95 24.35 26.04
N LEU A 96 -2.62 25.27 25.32
CA LEU A 96 -2.73 25.25 23.84
C LEU A 96 -1.38 25.28 23.11
N GLU A 97 -0.34 25.78 23.77
CA GLU A 97 1.01 25.90 23.23
C GLU A 97 1.74 24.54 23.16
N GLY A 98 1.27 23.53 23.90
CA GLY A 98 1.80 22.18 23.90
C GLY A 98 3.13 22.01 24.66
N ASP A 99 3.74 20.84 24.46
CA ASP A 99 4.95 20.36 25.11
C ASP A 99 6.22 20.87 24.42
N PHE A 100 7.32 20.98 25.17
CA PHE A 100 8.62 21.33 24.64
C PHE A 100 9.32 20.10 24.06
N PHE A 101 9.78 20.19 22.82
CA PHE A 101 10.56 19.16 22.14
C PHE A 101 12.02 19.58 22.06
N TYR A 102 12.90 18.69 22.51
CA TYR A 102 14.34 18.89 22.54
C TYR A 102 15.04 17.89 21.61
N ASP A 103 16.17 18.28 21.05
CA ASP A 103 17.04 17.36 20.31
C ASP A 103 17.81 16.42 21.27
N PHE A 104 18.56 15.46 20.71
CA PHE A 104 19.38 14.53 21.49
C PHE A 104 20.49 15.21 22.31
N PHE A 105 20.80 16.49 22.04
CA PHE A 105 21.79 17.28 22.77
C PHE A 105 21.14 18.20 23.83
N GLY A 106 19.81 18.19 23.97
CA GLY A 106 19.06 19.00 24.91
C GLY A 106 18.76 20.43 24.44
N ASN A 107 18.97 20.76 23.16
CA ASN A 107 18.57 22.05 22.60
C ASN A 107 17.08 22.05 22.29
N LEU A 108 16.40 23.17 22.59
CA LEU A 108 14.98 23.32 22.26
C LEU A 108 14.80 23.38 20.74
N VAL A 109 14.06 22.42 20.19
CA VAL A 109 13.71 22.37 18.76
C VAL A 109 12.44 23.16 18.50
N THR A 110 11.38 22.85 19.25
CA THR A 110 10.06 23.48 19.07
C THR A 110 9.19 23.27 20.31
N ARG A 111 8.02 23.93 20.34
CA ARG A 111 6.96 23.69 21.30
C ARG A 111 5.66 23.39 20.53
N GLY A 112 4.95 22.33 20.90
CA GLY A 112 3.74 21.94 20.19
C GLY A 112 3.11 20.64 20.69
N TRP A 113 2.23 20.04 19.89
CA TRP A 113 1.56 18.80 20.24
C TRP A 113 2.02 17.66 19.35
N LEU A 114 2.27 16.49 19.95
CA LEU A 114 2.42 15.25 19.18
C LEU A 114 1.04 14.85 18.63
N ILE A 115 0.90 14.88 17.31
CA ILE A 115 -0.35 14.50 16.62
C ILE A 115 -0.25 13.14 15.93
N TYR A 116 0.95 12.81 15.46
CA TYR A 116 1.25 11.58 14.74
C TYR A 116 2.67 11.14 15.12
N ASP A 117 2.85 9.85 15.37
CA ASP A 117 4.16 9.24 15.58
C ASP A 117 4.18 7.86 14.92
N TRP A 118 5.24 7.56 14.19
CA TRP A 118 5.46 6.25 13.59
C TRP A 118 6.92 5.86 13.82
N GLN A 119 7.10 4.81 14.62
CA GLN A 119 8.39 4.29 15.04
C GLN A 119 8.57 2.85 14.60
N GLN A 120 9.81 2.49 14.31
CA GLN A 120 10.21 1.16 13.90
C GLN A 120 11.53 0.81 14.58
N ASP A 121 11.44 0.19 15.75
CA ASP A 121 12.57 -0.27 16.55
C ASP A 121 12.87 -1.74 16.25
N ARG A 122 14.14 -2.05 15.96
CA ARG A 122 14.60 -3.41 15.68
C ARG A 122 16.02 -3.63 16.22
N PRO A 123 16.36 -4.83 16.73
CA PRO A 123 15.47 -5.96 17.00
C PRO A 123 14.72 -5.76 18.34
N GLN A 124 13.38 -5.73 18.31
CA GLN A 124 12.55 -5.55 19.51
C GLN A 124 11.15 -6.15 19.33
N GLN A 125 10.59 -6.76 20.38
CA GLN A 125 9.18 -7.18 20.38
C GLN A 125 8.28 -5.94 20.43
N PHE A 126 7.17 -5.94 19.67
CA PHE A 126 6.30 -4.76 19.54
C PHE A 126 7.02 -3.51 19.00
N GLY A 127 8.08 -3.71 18.21
CA GLY A 127 8.94 -2.63 17.73
C GLY A 127 8.33 -1.75 16.65
N SER A 128 7.20 -2.12 16.04
CA SER A 128 6.49 -1.27 15.08
C SER A 128 5.35 -0.56 15.80
N SER A 129 5.46 0.75 15.99
CA SER A 129 4.49 1.55 16.75
C SER A 129 3.93 2.67 15.88
N ILE A 130 2.59 2.80 15.81
CA ILE A 130 1.93 3.97 15.22
C ILE A 130 0.97 4.57 16.23
N LEU A 131 1.10 5.88 16.44
CA LEU A 131 0.20 6.68 17.25
C LEU A 131 -0.46 7.75 16.38
N LYS A 132 -1.79 7.83 16.47
CA LYS A 132 -2.59 8.95 15.98
C LYS A 132 -3.39 9.48 17.15
N THR A 133 -3.14 10.72 17.54
CA THR A 133 -3.81 11.27 18.73
C THR A 133 -5.22 11.74 18.40
N ASN A 134 -6.04 11.93 19.43
CA ASN A 134 -7.36 12.50 19.30
C ASN A 134 -7.32 13.93 18.72
N ARG A 135 -6.22 14.67 18.89
CA ARG A 135 -6.02 15.96 18.23
C ARG A 135 -5.87 15.82 16.71
N PHE A 136 -5.16 14.80 16.23
CA PHE A 136 -5.09 14.50 14.80
C PHE A 136 -6.48 14.23 14.22
N ASN A 137 -7.29 13.43 14.93
CA ASN A 137 -8.66 13.11 14.49
C ASN A 137 -9.61 14.32 14.56
N GLN A 138 -9.64 15.04 15.68
CA GLN A 138 -10.65 16.09 15.91
C GLN A 138 -10.24 17.46 15.38
N TRP A 139 -9.02 17.92 15.68
CA TRP A 139 -8.59 19.27 15.31
C TRP A 139 -8.16 19.34 13.85
N PHE A 140 -7.38 18.35 13.40
CA PHE A 140 -6.87 18.26 12.04
C PHE A 140 -7.79 17.48 11.09
N ASN A 141 -8.92 16.96 11.59
CA ASN A 141 -9.86 16.16 10.81
C ASN A 141 -9.16 15.04 10.02
N ARG A 142 -8.22 14.35 10.69
CA ARG A 142 -7.43 13.22 10.16
C ARG A 142 -6.52 13.55 8.98
N VAL A 143 -6.20 14.83 8.74
CA VAL A 143 -5.27 15.25 7.67
C VAL A 143 -4.41 16.43 8.13
N ALA A 144 -3.09 16.29 8.02
CA ALA A 144 -2.12 17.37 8.25
C ALA A 144 -1.24 17.55 7.01
N VAL A 145 -1.20 18.77 6.47
CA VAL A 145 -0.37 19.13 5.31
C VAL A 145 0.63 20.21 5.73
N SER A 146 1.90 19.97 5.46
CA SER A 146 2.96 20.95 5.57
C SER A 146 3.58 21.15 4.20
N SER A 147 3.72 22.40 3.75
CA SER A 147 4.32 22.72 2.46
C SER A 147 5.26 23.91 2.56
N ASP A 148 6.30 23.89 1.74
CA ASP A 148 7.27 24.98 1.61
C ASP A 148 7.76 25.07 0.16
N HIS A 149 8.28 26.22 -0.23
CA HIS A 149 8.86 26.43 -1.54
C HIS A 149 10.03 27.41 -1.50
N LYS A 150 11.00 27.17 -2.38
CA LYS A 150 12.13 28.07 -2.59
C LYS A 150 12.46 28.16 -4.07
N GLY A 151 12.13 29.30 -4.67
CA GLY A 151 12.30 29.50 -6.11
C GLY A 151 11.40 28.54 -6.89
N GLN A 152 12.01 27.74 -7.76
CA GLN A 152 11.31 26.74 -8.59
C GLN A 152 11.01 25.41 -7.85
N TYR A 153 11.50 25.23 -6.62
CA TYR A 153 11.36 23.97 -5.88
C TYR A 153 10.21 24.06 -4.88
N TYR A 154 9.27 23.12 -4.98
CA TYR A 154 8.11 22.98 -4.11
C TYR A 154 8.16 21.64 -3.39
N TYR A 155 7.83 21.62 -2.11
CA TYR A 155 7.77 20.41 -1.30
C TYR A 155 6.49 20.41 -0.47
N SER A 156 5.85 19.25 -0.33
CA SER A 156 4.76 19.06 0.63
C SER A 156 4.80 17.69 1.27
N ILE A 157 4.54 17.62 2.57
CA ILE A 157 4.30 16.39 3.32
C ILE A 157 2.86 16.40 3.79
N THR A 158 2.10 15.38 3.40
CA THR A 158 0.72 15.15 3.80
C THR A 158 0.66 13.87 4.62
N ILE A 159 0.11 13.94 5.83
CA ILE A 159 -0.18 12.78 6.68
C ILE A 159 -1.69 12.70 6.82
N GLY A 160 -2.30 11.56 6.52
CA GLY A 160 -3.74 11.47 6.49
C GLY A 160 -4.29 10.05 6.56
N ASP A 161 -5.55 9.93 6.97
CA ASP A 161 -6.28 8.65 6.92
C ASP A 161 -6.94 8.38 5.56
N GLU A 162 -7.31 9.45 4.83
CA GLU A 162 -8.09 9.38 3.59
C GLU A 162 -7.52 10.33 2.52
N ILE A 163 -6.30 10.06 2.06
CA ILE A 163 -5.66 10.86 1.00
C ILE A 163 -6.02 10.28 -0.37
N ARG A 164 -6.69 11.04 -1.23
CA ARG A 164 -6.85 10.65 -2.64
C ARG A 164 -5.49 10.66 -3.32
N THR A 165 -5.00 9.48 -3.69
CA THR A 165 -3.63 9.31 -4.17
C THR A 165 -3.62 8.46 -5.43
N THR A 166 -2.88 8.88 -6.45
CA THR A 166 -2.66 8.08 -7.66
C THR A 166 -1.23 8.28 -8.12
N LEU A 167 -0.45 7.21 -8.14
CA LEU A 167 0.84 7.21 -8.80
C LEU A 167 0.63 6.92 -10.28
N THR A 168 -0.02 5.81 -10.62
CA THR A 168 -0.47 5.46 -11.98
C THR A 168 -1.75 4.63 -11.90
N PRO A 169 -2.54 4.51 -12.97
CA PRO A 169 -3.72 3.64 -12.99
C PRO A 169 -3.42 2.17 -12.71
N MET A 170 -2.28 1.63 -13.17
CA MET A 170 -1.99 0.19 -13.06
C MET A 170 -1.08 -0.20 -11.87
N THR A 171 -0.35 0.75 -11.25
CA THR A 171 0.52 0.46 -10.11
C THR A 171 -0.07 0.83 -8.75
N PHE A 172 -0.71 1.99 -8.61
CA PHE A 172 -1.27 2.48 -7.33
C PHE A 172 -2.26 3.62 -7.55
N SER A 173 -3.52 3.36 -7.22
CA SER A 173 -4.62 4.33 -7.24
C SER A 173 -5.56 4.04 -6.08
N LYS A 174 -5.66 4.97 -5.14
CA LYS A 174 -6.52 4.86 -3.97
C LYS A 174 -7.37 6.10 -3.76
N PRO A 175 -8.68 5.97 -3.52
CA PRO A 175 -9.50 7.07 -3.05
C PRO A 175 -9.16 7.50 -1.63
N THR A 176 -8.81 6.54 -0.77
CA THR A 176 -8.59 6.74 0.67
C THR A 176 -7.26 6.11 1.12
N PHE A 177 -6.14 6.68 0.68
CA PHE A 177 -4.82 6.25 1.17
C PHE A 177 -4.59 6.72 2.61
N ASN A 178 -4.30 5.77 3.50
CA ASN A 178 -3.91 6.03 4.88
C ASN A 178 -2.39 5.93 5.02
N GLY A 179 -1.73 7.06 5.30
CA GLY A 179 -0.28 7.10 5.44
C GLY A 179 0.30 8.50 5.27
N ILE A 180 1.55 8.52 4.81
CA ILE A 180 2.34 9.71 4.53
C ILE A 180 2.56 9.79 3.03
N GLN A 181 2.25 10.94 2.44
CA GLN A 181 2.60 11.30 1.07
C GLN A 181 3.56 12.49 1.11
N TRP A 182 4.74 12.32 0.51
CA TRP A 182 5.70 13.39 0.31
C TRP A 182 5.82 13.71 -1.17
N ASP A 183 5.54 14.95 -1.54
CA ASP A 183 5.59 15.43 -2.91
C ASP A 183 6.71 16.46 -3.08
N PHE A 184 7.31 16.42 -4.26
CA PHE A 184 8.33 17.32 -4.75
C PHE A 184 8.00 17.74 -6.17
N ALA A 185 8.11 19.04 -6.43
CA ALA A 185 7.97 19.57 -7.78
C ALA A 185 9.02 20.63 -8.10
N ALA A 186 9.53 20.57 -9.33
CA ALA A 186 10.38 21.55 -9.97
C ALA A 186 10.03 21.66 -11.46
N ASP A 187 10.59 22.64 -12.15
CA ASP A 187 10.26 22.94 -13.56
C ASP A 187 10.26 21.73 -14.51
N LYS A 188 11.15 20.76 -14.30
CA LYS A 188 11.27 19.55 -15.15
C LYS A 188 11.14 18.23 -14.39
N TYR A 189 10.97 18.28 -13.08
CA TYR A 189 11.03 17.12 -12.21
C TYR A 189 9.85 17.09 -11.26
N LEU A 190 9.15 15.97 -11.20
CA LEU A 190 8.14 15.71 -10.18
C LEU A 190 8.53 14.43 -9.46
N GLY A 191 8.27 14.38 -8.16
CA GLY A 191 8.52 13.22 -7.33
C GLY A 191 7.43 13.08 -6.28
N THR A 192 6.94 11.87 -6.07
CA THR A 192 6.03 11.53 -4.98
C THR A 192 6.55 10.28 -4.30
N LEU A 193 6.53 10.26 -2.96
CA LEU A 193 6.85 9.12 -2.11
C LEU A 193 5.66 8.83 -1.19
N LEU A 194 5.27 7.57 -1.09
CA LEU A 194 4.20 7.07 -0.23
C LEU A 194 4.78 6.13 0.80
N LEU A 195 4.44 6.34 2.07
CA LEU A 195 4.82 5.48 3.18
C LEU A 195 3.58 5.16 4.00
N ALA A 196 3.34 3.88 4.28
CA ALA A 196 2.24 3.47 5.14
C ALA A 196 2.54 2.16 5.86
N ARG A 197 1.75 1.90 6.90
CA ARG A 197 1.59 0.56 7.48
C ARG A 197 0.12 0.14 7.31
N PRO A 198 -0.25 -0.45 6.16
CA PRO A 198 -1.63 -0.84 5.92
C PRO A 198 -2.19 -1.85 6.93
N SER A 199 -1.33 -2.71 7.49
CA SER A 199 -1.71 -3.55 8.61
C SER A 199 -1.94 -2.70 9.85
N ARG A 200 -3.18 -2.61 10.33
CA ARG A 200 -3.54 -1.83 11.54
C ARG A 200 -2.94 -0.42 11.48
N PRO A 201 -3.45 0.50 10.66
CA PRO A 201 -2.88 1.85 10.48
C PRO A 201 -3.03 2.78 11.71
N ALA A 202 -3.32 2.22 12.90
CA ALA A 202 -3.81 2.85 14.11
C ALA A 202 -5.13 3.62 13.90
N VAL A 203 -6.06 3.45 14.83
CA VAL A 203 -7.28 4.27 14.89
C VAL A 203 -7.08 5.23 16.04
N ALA A 204 -7.31 6.52 15.81
CA ALA A 204 -7.21 7.51 16.87
C ALA A 204 -8.26 7.20 17.95
N THR A 205 -7.78 6.93 19.17
CA THR A 205 -8.63 6.65 20.34
C THR A 205 -8.60 7.81 21.32
N SER A 206 -9.59 7.90 22.22
CA SER A 206 -9.62 8.95 23.25
C SER A 206 -8.47 8.88 24.26
N LEU A 207 -7.75 7.75 24.31
CA LEU A 207 -6.65 7.49 25.25
C LEU A 207 -5.26 7.71 24.63
N ASP A 208 -5.17 8.11 23.35
CA ASP A 208 -3.90 8.32 22.64
C ASP A 208 -2.91 7.14 22.82
N ILE A 209 -3.42 5.92 22.66
CA ILE A 209 -2.64 4.69 22.82
C ILE A 209 -1.99 4.32 21.47
N PRO A 210 -0.65 4.09 21.44
CA PRO A 210 0.01 3.61 20.23
C PRO A 210 -0.39 2.17 19.89
N ASP A 211 -0.61 1.86 18.61
CA ASP A 211 -0.77 0.49 18.12
C ASP A 211 0.60 -0.11 17.82
N GLN A 212 1.00 -1.06 18.67
CA GLN A 212 2.30 -1.71 18.62
C GLN A 212 2.20 -3.16 18.12
N LYS A 213 3.11 -3.54 17.21
CA LYS A 213 3.13 -4.83 16.52
C LYS A 213 4.54 -5.40 16.35
N THR A 214 4.62 -6.72 16.36
CA THR A 214 5.86 -7.46 16.07
C THR A 214 5.96 -7.82 14.59
N SER A 215 4.88 -8.33 13.99
CA SER A 215 4.78 -8.56 12.55
C SER A 215 3.82 -7.55 11.91
N VAL A 216 4.25 -6.94 10.82
CA VAL A 216 3.50 -5.87 10.14
C VAL A 216 3.67 -5.97 8.63
N THR A 217 2.68 -5.48 7.89
CA THR A 217 2.84 -5.18 6.45
C THR A 217 3.03 -3.69 6.28
N ASN A 218 4.19 -3.30 5.76
CA ASN A 218 4.50 -1.92 5.39
C ASN A 218 4.32 -1.72 3.89
N LEU A 219 4.09 -0.48 3.48
CA LEU A 219 3.99 -0.06 2.10
C LEU A 219 4.99 1.07 1.83
N LEU A 220 5.71 0.92 0.73
CA LEU A 220 6.58 1.93 0.14
C LEU A 220 6.16 2.11 -1.33
N GLY A 221 5.75 3.32 -1.69
CA GLY A 221 5.44 3.70 -3.05
C GLY A 221 6.27 4.91 -3.48
N GLY A 222 6.55 5.05 -4.76
CA GLY A 222 7.18 6.25 -5.27
C GLY A 222 7.02 6.38 -6.78
N ARG A 223 6.84 7.61 -7.26
CA ARG A 223 6.83 7.96 -8.68
C ARG A 223 7.75 9.14 -8.92
N GLY A 224 8.59 9.03 -9.93
CA GLY A 224 9.39 10.14 -10.46
C GLY A 224 9.00 10.44 -11.90
N ILE A 225 8.90 11.71 -12.27
CA ILE A 225 8.61 12.15 -13.63
C ILE A 225 9.67 13.15 -14.07
N VAL A 226 10.19 12.95 -15.28
CA VAL A 226 11.09 13.89 -15.94
C VAL A 226 10.44 14.40 -17.22
N GLN A 227 10.39 15.72 -17.38
CA GLN A 227 9.97 16.34 -18.62
C GLN A 227 11.16 16.46 -19.58
N VAL A 228 11.01 15.91 -20.79
CA VAL A 228 12.01 15.90 -21.87
C VAL A 228 11.52 16.79 -23.01
N GLY A 229 12.09 18.00 -23.12
CA GLY A 229 11.60 19.02 -24.04
C GLY A 229 10.25 19.60 -23.58
N ASP A 230 9.41 20.02 -24.53
CA ASP A 230 8.16 20.72 -24.21
C ASP A 230 6.93 19.81 -24.26
N PHE A 231 7.08 18.60 -24.82
CA PHE A 231 5.95 17.75 -25.23
C PHE A 231 5.96 16.37 -24.56
N VAL A 232 7.12 15.91 -24.08
CA VAL A 232 7.31 14.52 -23.63
C VAL A 232 7.59 14.47 -22.13
N ARG A 233 6.98 13.51 -21.44
CA ARG A 233 7.30 13.15 -20.06
C ARG A 233 7.56 11.66 -19.97
N VAL A 234 8.56 11.31 -19.17
CA VAL A 234 8.90 9.92 -18.85
C VAL A 234 8.77 9.75 -17.36
N GLY A 235 8.02 8.75 -16.92
CA GLY A 235 7.83 8.41 -15.53
C GLY A 235 8.39 7.03 -15.19
N ALA A 236 8.80 6.87 -13.94
CA ALA A 236 9.09 5.57 -13.35
C ALA A 236 8.38 5.49 -12.00
N THR A 237 7.80 4.33 -11.72
CA THR A 237 7.01 4.07 -10.51
C THR A 237 7.50 2.79 -9.85
N TYR A 238 7.54 2.78 -8.52
CA TYR A 238 7.86 1.62 -7.70
C TYR A 238 6.87 1.56 -6.55
N VAL A 239 6.16 0.44 -6.40
CA VAL A 239 5.21 0.24 -5.30
C VAL A 239 5.45 -1.14 -4.73
N THR A 240 5.59 -1.24 -3.42
CA THR A 240 5.71 -2.52 -2.75
C THR A 240 4.95 -2.49 -1.44
N ALA A 241 4.26 -3.57 -1.16
CA ALA A 241 3.86 -3.92 0.18
C ALA A 241 4.60 -5.19 0.60
N PHE A 242 5.16 -5.17 1.79
CA PHE A 242 6.07 -6.19 2.27
C PHE A 242 5.85 -6.43 3.75
N GLN A 243 5.88 -7.69 4.13
CA GLN A 243 5.85 -8.11 5.51
C GLN A 243 7.23 -7.87 6.13
N GLY A 244 7.22 -7.43 7.39
CA GLY A 244 8.40 -7.24 8.20
C GLY A 244 8.14 -7.76 9.60
N GLN A 245 9.21 -8.24 10.23
CA GLN A 245 9.20 -8.74 11.60
C GLN A 245 10.24 -7.96 12.41
N THR A 246 9.81 -7.34 13.50
CA THR A 246 10.65 -6.44 14.30
C THR A 246 11.67 -7.15 15.17
N LEU A 247 11.60 -8.48 15.30
CA LEU A 247 12.58 -9.29 16.01
C LEU A 247 13.85 -9.56 15.19
N PHE A 248 13.81 -9.37 13.87
CA PHE A 248 14.98 -9.53 13.03
C PHE A 248 15.77 -8.22 12.91
N ASP A 249 17.03 -8.35 12.50
CA ASP A 249 17.95 -7.22 12.28
C ASP A 249 17.52 -6.37 11.07
N ASP A 250 17.87 -5.08 11.06
CA ASP A 250 17.38 -4.06 10.11
C ASP A 250 17.52 -4.39 8.62
N PHE A 251 18.46 -5.24 8.24
CA PHE A 251 18.73 -5.59 6.84
C PHE A 251 17.83 -6.68 6.28
N THR A 252 17.20 -7.47 7.16
CA THR A 252 16.28 -8.55 6.79
C THR A 252 14.86 -8.01 6.61
N GLY A 253 14.10 -8.57 5.67
CA GLY A 253 12.71 -8.15 5.45
C GLY A 253 12.53 -6.70 4.99
N ASN A 254 13.35 -6.26 4.03
CA ASN A 254 13.35 -4.89 3.51
C ASN A 254 12.48 -4.76 2.22
N PRO A 255 12.04 -3.54 1.85
CA PRO A 255 11.15 -3.31 0.72
C PRO A 255 11.70 -3.75 -0.64
N PHE A 256 13.02 -3.94 -0.78
CA PHE A 256 13.67 -4.32 -2.04
C PHE A 256 14.05 -5.80 -2.08
N ALA A 257 13.93 -6.48 -0.94
CA ALA A 257 14.32 -7.87 -0.76
C ALA A 257 13.11 -8.81 -0.68
N GLY A 258 11.88 -8.35 -0.93
CA GLY A 258 10.69 -9.20 -0.93
C GLY A 258 10.14 -9.51 0.46
N GLY A 259 10.39 -8.65 1.45
CA GLY A 259 9.86 -8.83 2.81
C GLY A 259 10.49 -10.01 3.57
N ALA A 260 9.88 -10.33 4.71
CA ALA A 260 10.24 -11.46 5.57
C ALA A 260 8.97 -12.15 6.05
N LEU A 261 9.11 -13.43 6.41
CA LEU A 261 8.05 -14.18 7.07
C LEU A 261 7.69 -13.53 8.41
N THR A 262 6.42 -13.60 8.79
CA THR A 262 5.96 -13.22 10.12
C THR A 262 6.42 -14.25 11.16
N THR A 263 6.32 -13.89 12.45
CA THR A 263 6.68 -14.82 13.52
C THR A 263 5.80 -16.08 13.50
N ASP A 264 4.52 -15.94 13.13
CA ASP A 264 3.56 -17.06 13.04
C ASP A 264 3.83 -17.95 11.82
N GLN A 265 4.07 -17.33 10.65
CA GLN A 265 4.45 -18.05 9.43
C GLN A 265 5.73 -18.88 9.63
N ASN A 266 6.70 -18.36 10.38
CA ASN A 266 7.98 -19.01 10.65
C ASN A 266 8.04 -19.75 12.00
N ALA A 267 6.91 -19.95 12.70
CA ALA A 267 6.90 -20.46 14.07
C ALA A 267 7.26 -21.95 14.20
N LEU A 268 6.98 -22.77 13.19
CA LEU A 268 7.28 -24.20 13.13
C LEU A 268 7.65 -24.60 11.70
N PRO A 269 8.41 -25.68 11.50
CA PRO A 269 8.64 -26.26 10.18
C PRO A 269 7.32 -26.68 9.54
N ILE A 270 7.27 -26.70 8.21
CA ILE A 270 6.13 -27.25 7.47
C ILE A 270 5.99 -28.72 7.79
N SER A 271 4.80 -29.12 8.23
CA SER A 271 4.46 -30.52 8.45
C SER A 271 3.76 -31.14 7.25
N ARG A 272 3.03 -30.33 6.47
CA ARG A 272 2.26 -30.82 5.33
C ARG A 272 2.16 -29.80 4.21
N ILE A 273 2.34 -30.26 2.98
CA ILE A 273 2.06 -29.50 1.76
C ILE A 273 1.01 -30.24 0.95
N ILE A 274 0.00 -29.51 0.48
CA ILE A 274 -1.10 -30.08 -0.29
C ILE A 274 -1.21 -29.33 -1.61
N ILE A 275 -1.16 -30.07 -2.72
CA ILE A 275 -1.41 -29.55 -4.07
C ILE A 275 -2.78 -30.02 -4.51
N ARG A 276 -3.58 -29.10 -5.05
CA ARG A 276 -4.89 -29.38 -5.61
C ARG A 276 -4.89 -29.06 -7.10
N LEU A 277 -5.27 -30.04 -7.90
CA LEU A 277 -5.53 -29.87 -9.33
C LEU A 277 -7.02 -30.00 -9.58
N SER A 278 -7.60 -29.03 -10.27
CA SER A 278 -9.01 -29.04 -10.69
C SER A 278 -9.14 -28.55 -12.13
N ASP A 279 -10.35 -28.64 -12.65
CA ASP A 279 -10.74 -27.96 -13.88
C ASP A 279 -10.76 -26.42 -13.68
N ASP A 280 -10.21 -25.62 -14.61
CA ASP A 280 -10.34 -24.15 -14.60
C ASP A 280 -11.70 -23.70 -15.18
N SER A 281 -12.33 -24.52 -16.04
CA SER A 281 -13.67 -24.31 -16.60
C SER A 281 -14.65 -25.42 -16.23
N PRO A 282 -14.92 -25.67 -14.93
CA PRO A 282 -15.69 -26.83 -14.47
C PRO A 282 -17.12 -26.91 -15.01
N ALA A 283 -17.68 -25.80 -15.50
CA ALA A 283 -19.06 -25.70 -15.97
C ALA A 283 -19.37 -26.55 -17.22
N ASP A 284 -18.36 -26.95 -18.00
CA ASP A 284 -18.57 -27.84 -19.16
C ASP A 284 -18.53 -29.34 -18.82
N GLY A 285 -18.06 -29.67 -17.61
CA GLY A 285 -17.96 -31.03 -17.08
C GLY A 285 -16.98 -31.96 -17.81
N VAL A 286 -16.10 -31.46 -18.68
CA VAL A 286 -15.20 -32.29 -19.50
C VAL A 286 -13.86 -31.63 -19.81
N GLY A 287 -12.78 -32.40 -19.69
CA GLY A 287 -11.47 -31.97 -20.15
C GLY A 287 -10.73 -31.07 -19.16
N GLY A 288 -10.91 -31.34 -17.86
CA GLY A 288 -10.19 -30.64 -16.79
C GLY A 288 -8.77 -31.18 -16.61
N ALA A 289 -8.17 -30.95 -15.43
CA ALA A 289 -6.75 -31.22 -15.22
C ALA A 289 -6.37 -32.69 -15.48
N ALA A 290 -5.36 -32.92 -16.33
CA ALA A 290 -4.75 -34.23 -16.54
C ALA A 290 -3.35 -34.26 -15.91
N LEU A 291 -3.15 -35.13 -14.92
CA LEU A 291 -1.88 -35.34 -14.20
C LEU A 291 -1.24 -36.66 -14.63
N PHE A 292 -0.08 -36.57 -15.29
CA PHE A 292 0.69 -37.74 -15.75
C PHE A 292 1.73 -38.18 -14.74
N ASP A 293 2.36 -37.22 -14.08
CA ASP A 293 3.46 -37.47 -13.15
C ASP A 293 3.62 -36.28 -12.20
N ASP A 294 4.19 -36.53 -11.03
CA ASP A 294 4.53 -35.51 -10.05
C ASP A 294 5.72 -35.94 -9.21
N GLU A 295 6.52 -34.94 -8.86
CA GLU A 295 7.72 -35.10 -8.08
C GLU A 295 7.88 -33.91 -7.14
N ILE A 296 8.23 -34.20 -5.90
CA ILE A 296 8.71 -33.22 -4.93
C ILE A 296 10.23 -33.22 -4.91
N ILE A 297 10.83 -32.04 -4.89
CA ILE A 297 12.26 -31.87 -4.73
C ILE A 297 12.51 -30.98 -3.51
N ILE A 298 13.34 -31.47 -2.61
CA ILE A 298 13.69 -30.83 -1.35
C ILE A 298 15.17 -30.48 -1.39
N GLU A 299 15.49 -29.25 -1.04
CA GLU A 299 16.86 -28.74 -0.93
C GLU A 299 17.09 -28.30 0.53
N ASP A 300 18.11 -28.85 1.16
CA ASP A 300 18.50 -28.49 2.53
C ASP A 300 19.46 -27.29 2.57
N VAL A 301 19.73 -26.80 3.77
CA VAL A 301 20.66 -25.68 4.01
C VAL A 301 22.11 -25.94 3.61
N ASP A 302 22.51 -27.21 3.46
CA ASP A 302 23.85 -27.62 3.01
C ASP A 302 23.93 -27.71 1.46
N GLY A 303 22.80 -27.52 0.77
CA GLY A 303 22.68 -27.61 -0.69
C GLY A 303 22.50 -29.04 -1.22
N ASN A 304 22.20 -30.01 -0.36
CA ASN A 304 21.87 -31.36 -0.80
C ASN A 304 20.45 -31.38 -1.39
N ILE A 305 20.28 -32.12 -2.49
CA ILE A 305 19.02 -32.23 -3.21
C ILE A 305 18.46 -33.63 -3.06
N PHE A 306 17.23 -33.73 -2.57
CA PHE A 306 16.48 -34.97 -2.39
C PHE A 306 15.25 -34.95 -3.29
N ARG A 307 15.14 -35.95 -4.18
CA ARG A 307 13.91 -36.18 -4.97
C ARG A 307 13.02 -37.14 -4.20
N GLY A 308 11.72 -36.83 -4.09
CA GLY A 308 10.76 -37.64 -3.35
C GLY A 308 10.77 -39.10 -3.79
N SER A 309 10.75 -39.34 -5.10
CA SER A 309 10.84 -40.68 -5.69
C SER A 309 12.09 -41.48 -5.27
N ALA A 310 13.22 -40.81 -5.04
CA ALA A 310 14.47 -41.46 -4.66
C ALA A 310 14.53 -41.85 -3.17
N ILE A 311 13.78 -41.13 -2.31
CA ILE A 311 13.70 -41.38 -0.87
C ILE A 311 12.39 -42.10 -0.47
N GLY A 312 11.59 -42.54 -1.44
CA GLY A 312 10.29 -43.16 -1.20
C GLY A 312 9.25 -42.21 -0.59
N PHE A 313 9.41 -40.89 -0.78
CA PHE A 313 8.47 -39.88 -0.33
C PHE A 313 7.49 -39.54 -1.46
N GLU A 314 6.45 -40.35 -1.58
CA GLU A 314 5.34 -40.17 -2.52
C GLU A 314 4.15 -39.48 -1.83
N PRO A 315 3.34 -38.71 -2.56
CA PRO A 315 2.16 -38.08 -1.96
C PRO A 315 1.03 -39.10 -1.74
N ILE A 316 0.19 -38.82 -0.75
CA ILE A 316 -1.13 -39.43 -0.64
C ILE A 316 -2.02 -38.80 -1.71
N ARG A 317 -2.53 -39.63 -2.62
CA ARG A 317 -3.38 -39.22 -3.74
C ARG A 317 -4.84 -39.46 -3.42
N GLU A 318 -5.65 -38.41 -3.54
CA GLU A 318 -7.09 -38.47 -3.33
C GLU A 318 -7.85 -37.82 -4.49
N GLY A 319 -9.01 -38.39 -4.83
CA GLY A 319 -9.86 -37.94 -5.92
C GLY A 319 -9.30 -38.24 -7.31
N GLY A 320 -9.94 -37.66 -8.33
CA GLY A 320 -9.61 -37.86 -9.73
C GLY A 320 -10.06 -39.21 -10.33
N PHE A 321 -10.27 -39.20 -11.64
CA PHE A 321 -10.61 -40.39 -12.41
C PHE A 321 -9.37 -41.00 -13.05
N GLN A 322 -9.09 -42.27 -12.73
CA GLN A 322 -7.99 -42.99 -13.37
C GLN A 322 -8.31 -43.22 -14.86
N ARG A 323 -7.51 -42.62 -15.73
CA ARG A 323 -7.50 -42.89 -17.19
C ARG A 323 -6.24 -43.66 -17.57
N VAL A 324 -6.15 -44.07 -18.83
CA VAL A 324 -4.97 -44.79 -19.32
C VAL A 324 -3.77 -43.84 -19.32
N GLY A 325 -2.86 -44.03 -18.35
CA GLY A 325 -1.59 -43.31 -18.26
C GLY A 325 -1.62 -41.96 -17.52
N PHE A 326 -2.77 -41.53 -16.98
CA PHE A 326 -2.88 -40.29 -16.20
C PHE A 326 -4.13 -40.27 -15.30
N LEU A 327 -4.15 -39.37 -14.33
CA LEU A 327 -5.29 -39.08 -13.47
C LEU A 327 -5.99 -37.80 -13.96
N ALA A 328 -7.31 -37.82 -14.09
CA ALA A 328 -8.09 -36.69 -14.63
C ALA A 328 -9.02 -36.07 -13.57
N ALA A 329 -9.11 -34.74 -13.53
CA ALA A 329 -10.03 -33.98 -12.71
C ALA A 329 -10.99 -33.19 -13.62
N ASP A 330 -12.04 -33.84 -14.11
CA ASP A 330 -13.04 -33.25 -15.02
C ASP A 330 -14.20 -32.62 -14.23
N GLY A 331 -14.63 -31.41 -14.61
CA GLY A 331 -15.77 -30.74 -13.96
C GLY A 331 -15.48 -30.41 -12.49
N ASP A 332 -16.36 -30.83 -11.58
CA ASP A 332 -16.21 -30.57 -10.14
C ASP A 332 -15.19 -31.51 -9.44
N GLU A 333 -14.67 -32.51 -10.15
CA GLU A 333 -13.69 -33.47 -9.62
C GLU A 333 -12.34 -32.79 -9.32
N ARG A 334 -11.61 -33.31 -8.33
CA ARG A 334 -10.34 -32.71 -7.88
C ARG A 334 -9.33 -33.78 -7.56
N ILE A 335 -8.09 -33.56 -7.98
CA ILE A 335 -6.94 -34.38 -7.56
C ILE A 335 -6.24 -33.65 -6.44
N THR A 336 -6.03 -34.33 -5.32
CA THR A 336 -5.27 -33.81 -4.18
C THR A 336 -4.02 -34.65 -3.98
N LEU A 337 -2.86 -33.99 -3.92
CA LEU A 337 -1.57 -34.59 -3.62
C LEU A 337 -1.11 -34.06 -2.27
N THR A 338 -1.09 -34.93 -1.25
CA THR A 338 -0.67 -34.56 0.11
C THR A 338 0.70 -35.13 0.42
N TYR A 339 1.68 -34.24 0.61
CA TYR A 339 3.02 -34.56 1.08
C TYR A 339 3.09 -34.31 2.59
N ASP A 340 3.20 -35.38 3.38
CA ASP A 340 3.21 -35.33 4.84
C ASP A 340 4.62 -35.61 5.40
N PHE A 341 5.29 -34.56 5.88
CA PHE A 341 6.64 -34.64 6.44
C PHE A 341 6.68 -35.29 7.84
N THR A 342 5.50 -35.59 8.42
CA THR A 342 5.38 -36.27 9.71
C THR A 342 5.20 -37.78 9.57
N ASP A 343 5.09 -38.28 8.32
CA ASP A 343 4.99 -39.71 8.07
C ASP A 343 6.23 -40.43 8.65
N PRO A 344 6.06 -41.45 9.50
CA PRO A 344 7.18 -42.25 10.02
C PRO A 344 8.04 -42.91 8.93
N LEU A 345 7.55 -43.04 7.71
CA LEU A 345 8.26 -43.57 6.55
C LEU A 345 9.07 -42.50 5.79
N TYR A 346 8.94 -41.23 6.15
CA TYR A 346 9.73 -40.15 5.55
C TYR A 346 11.22 -40.33 5.88
N THR A 347 12.05 -40.50 4.83
CA THR A 347 13.50 -40.68 4.94
C THR A 347 14.31 -39.50 4.37
N GLY A 348 13.65 -38.37 4.12
CA GLY A 348 14.29 -37.14 3.63
C GLY A 348 15.01 -36.36 4.73
N PRO A 349 15.50 -35.14 4.42
CA PRO A 349 16.16 -34.27 5.40
C PRO A 349 15.20 -33.87 6.52
N ASP A 350 15.74 -33.58 7.70
CA ASP A 350 14.96 -33.04 8.82
C ASP A 350 14.23 -31.76 8.36
N PRO A 351 12.89 -31.63 8.56
CA PRO A 351 12.14 -30.44 8.17
C PRO A 351 12.72 -29.12 8.67
N THR A 352 13.43 -29.12 9.80
CA THR A 352 14.13 -27.94 10.36
C THR A 352 15.38 -27.52 9.58
N THR A 353 15.84 -28.36 8.65
CA THR A 353 17.03 -28.13 7.80
C THR A 353 16.67 -27.84 6.34
N ILE A 354 15.37 -27.89 5.99
CA ILE A 354 14.91 -27.62 4.63
C ILE A 354 15.00 -26.12 4.34
N GLU A 355 15.70 -25.74 3.27
CA GLU A 355 15.75 -24.36 2.78
C GLU A 355 14.67 -24.11 1.73
N ARG A 356 14.36 -25.12 0.92
CA ARG A 356 13.47 -24.98 -0.25
C ARG A 356 12.77 -26.28 -0.59
N VAL A 357 11.50 -26.15 -0.96
CA VAL A 357 10.70 -27.23 -1.56
C VAL A 357 10.12 -26.74 -2.88
N PHE A 358 10.30 -27.52 -3.93
CA PHE A 358 9.70 -27.24 -5.23
C PHE A 358 9.13 -28.51 -5.87
N PHE A 359 8.19 -28.31 -6.76
CA PHE A 359 7.43 -29.39 -7.38
C PHE A 359 7.61 -29.38 -8.89
N GLU A 360 7.58 -30.58 -9.45
CA GLU A 360 7.60 -30.85 -10.88
C GLU A 360 6.34 -31.66 -11.20
N LEU A 361 5.38 -31.07 -11.91
CA LEU A 361 4.14 -31.76 -12.32
C LEU A 361 4.10 -31.86 -13.85
N VAL A 362 3.85 -33.06 -14.38
CA VAL A 362 3.56 -33.25 -15.80
C VAL A 362 2.06 -33.16 -16.00
N ILE A 363 1.59 -32.03 -16.54
CA ILE A 363 0.17 -31.69 -16.62
C ILE A 363 -0.25 -31.28 -18.04
N SER A 364 -1.53 -31.49 -18.37
CA SER A 364 -2.17 -30.99 -19.58
C SER A 364 -3.66 -30.68 -19.36
N ASN A 365 -4.31 -30.20 -20.42
CA ASN A 365 -5.71 -29.76 -20.50
C ASN A 365 -6.03 -28.47 -19.73
N ASP A 366 -7.29 -28.28 -19.35
CA ASP A 366 -7.82 -27.12 -18.66
C ASP A 366 -7.62 -27.23 -17.13
N TYR A 367 -6.36 -27.19 -16.70
CA TYR A 367 -6.02 -27.33 -15.28
C TYR A 367 -6.03 -26.00 -14.53
N LYS A 368 -6.36 -26.09 -13.25
CA LYS A 368 -6.08 -25.08 -12.23
C LYS A 368 -5.27 -25.75 -11.12
N VAL A 369 -4.07 -25.24 -10.86
CA VAL A 369 -3.16 -25.76 -9.83
C VAL A 369 -3.13 -24.77 -8.67
N GLU A 370 -3.43 -25.28 -7.49
CA GLU A 370 -3.40 -24.53 -6.23
C GLU A 370 -2.57 -25.28 -5.19
N ILE A 371 -1.95 -24.54 -4.26
CA ILE A 371 -1.13 -25.12 -3.20
C ILE A 371 -1.50 -24.54 -1.84
N THR A 372 -1.35 -25.36 -0.80
CA THR A 372 -1.49 -24.95 0.60
C THR A 372 -0.55 -25.74 1.51
N SER A 373 -0.54 -25.37 2.78
CA SER A 373 0.23 -26.01 3.85
C SER A 373 -0.43 -25.82 5.20
N ASP A 374 0.10 -26.47 6.23
CA ASP A 374 -0.28 -26.24 7.62
C ASP A 374 0.13 -24.85 8.18
N ARG A 375 0.79 -24.00 7.40
CA ARG A 375 1.06 -22.58 7.71
C ARG A 375 0.29 -21.59 6.85
N GLN A 376 -0.51 -22.08 5.90
CA GLN A 376 -1.31 -21.26 4.99
C GLN A 376 -2.79 -21.51 5.27
N THR A 377 -3.28 -20.94 6.38
CA THR A 377 -4.59 -21.30 6.94
C THR A 377 -5.50 -20.08 7.14
N ASN A 378 -6.79 -20.34 7.33
CA ASN A 378 -7.72 -19.35 7.85
C ASN A 378 -7.66 -19.30 9.39
N ARG A 379 -8.50 -18.44 10.00
CA ARG A 379 -8.60 -18.31 11.46
C ARG A 379 -8.94 -19.61 12.20
N ASP A 380 -9.64 -20.54 11.54
CA ASP A 380 -10.02 -21.84 12.10
C ASP A 380 -8.93 -22.91 11.87
N SER A 381 -7.73 -22.49 11.44
CA SER A 381 -6.60 -23.37 11.09
C SER A 381 -6.91 -24.34 9.94
N GLN A 382 -7.89 -24.02 9.10
CA GLN A 382 -8.20 -24.79 7.90
C GLN A 382 -7.28 -24.35 6.76
N PRO A 383 -6.74 -25.29 5.96
CA PRO A 383 -5.88 -24.96 4.83
C PRO A 383 -6.59 -24.10 3.77
N VAL A 384 -5.98 -22.99 3.41
CA VAL A 384 -6.44 -22.10 2.33
C VAL A 384 -5.56 -22.32 1.12
N PHE A 385 -6.16 -22.60 -0.03
CA PHE A 385 -5.45 -22.86 -1.27
C PHE A 385 -5.18 -21.56 -2.03
N LEU A 386 -3.93 -21.33 -2.40
CA LEU A 386 -3.53 -20.20 -3.24
C LEU A 386 -3.17 -20.70 -4.64
N LEU A 387 -3.55 -19.91 -5.64
CA LEU A 387 -3.27 -20.20 -7.04
C LEU A 387 -1.76 -20.25 -7.29
N VAL A 388 -1.33 -21.28 -8.02
CA VAL A 388 0.03 -21.41 -8.54
C VAL A 388 0.08 -21.11 -10.02
N GLU A 389 -0.83 -21.75 -10.77
CA GLU A 389 -0.86 -21.70 -12.22
C GLU A 389 -2.24 -22.17 -12.70
N ARG A 390 -2.69 -21.67 -13.85
CA ARG A 390 -3.86 -22.20 -14.56
C ARG A 390 -3.56 -22.41 -16.04
N ALA A 391 -4.34 -23.26 -16.68
CA ALA A 391 -4.37 -23.39 -18.12
C ALA A 391 -4.91 -22.08 -18.71
N ALA A 392 -4.45 -21.77 -19.90
CA ALA A 392 -4.71 -20.46 -20.47
C ALA A 392 -5.76 -20.46 -21.58
N ASP A 393 -6.15 -21.65 -22.02
CA ASP A 393 -7.39 -21.88 -22.75
C ASP A 393 -8.00 -23.18 -22.21
N ASN A 394 -9.29 -23.37 -22.46
CA ASN A 394 -9.99 -24.62 -22.17
C ASN A 394 -9.60 -25.71 -23.19
N ILE A 395 -8.39 -26.27 -22.99
CA ILE A 395 -7.78 -27.30 -23.83
C ILE A 395 -8.19 -28.68 -23.31
N ARG A 396 -8.57 -29.61 -24.20
CA ARG A 396 -9.13 -30.92 -23.80
C ARG A 396 -8.46 -32.12 -24.46
N ASP A 397 -7.47 -31.88 -25.30
CA ASP A 397 -6.85 -32.87 -26.18
C ASP A 397 -5.38 -33.19 -25.83
N ASN A 398 -4.93 -32.76 -24.65
CA ASN A 398 -3.56 -32.84 -24.15
C ASN A 398 -2.50 -32.10 -25.00
N SER A 399 -2.91 -31.25 -25.96
CA SER A 399 -1.96 -30.53 -26.83
C SER A 399 -1.03 -29.57 -26.10
N ASN A 400 -1.39 -29.16 -24.88
CA ASN A 400 -0.61 -28.27 -24.01
C ASN A 400 0.20 -29.02 -22.93
N GLN A 401 0.44 -30.33 -23.08
CA GLN A 401 1.21 -31.10 -22.10
C GLN A 401 2.58 -30.45 -21.84
N ARG A 402 2.87 -30.19 -20.57
CA ARG A 402 4.12 -29.57 -20.14
C ARG A 402 4.55 -30.04 -18.76
N LEU A 403 5.83 -29.85 -18.49
CA LEU A 403 6.38 -29.90 -17.14
C LEU A 403 6.20 -28.54 -16.46
N LEU A 404 5.30 -28.47 -15.49
CA LEU A 404 5.12 -27.31 -14.62
C LEU A 404 6.10 -27.42 -13.45
N LYS A 405 6.93 -26.39 -13.24
CA LYS A 405 7.85 -26.29 -12.09
C LYS A 405 7.49 -25.08 -11.26
N PHE A 406 7.35 -25.26 -9.96
CA PHE A 406 7.09 -24.14 -9.06
C PHE A 406 7.62 -24.41 -7.66
N ASP A 407 8.04 -23.33 -7.01
CA ASP A 407 8.45 -23.33 -5.63
C ASP A 407 7.25 -23.18 -4.70
N TYR A 408 7.30 -23.87 -3.57
CA TYR A 408 6.40 -23.60 -2.46
C TYR A 408 7.01 -22.59 -1.49
N GLY A 409 6.16 -21.71 -0.97
CA GLY A 409 6.50 -20.73 0.05
C GLY A 409 5.30 -19.87 0.41
N LEU A 410 5.36 -19.21 1.55
CA LEU A 410 4.31 -18.34 2.06
C LEU A 410 4.47 -16.92 1.49
N PRO A 411 3.39 -16.23 1.10
CA PRO A 411 3.44 -14.85 0.59
C PRO A 411 4.08 -13.89 1.60
N THR A 412 5.04 -13.10 1.14
CA THR A 412 5.81 -12.13 1.97
C THR A 412 5.80 -10.72 1.42
N ALA A 413 5.73 -10.53 0.10
CA ALA A 413 5.61 -9.21 -0.51
C ALA A 413 4.97 -9.25 -1.90
N ASN A 414 4.38 -8.14 -2.31
CA ASN A 414 4.00 -7.85 -3.69
C ASN A 414 4.60 -6.51 -4.12
N THR A 415 5.31 -6.49 -5.24
CA THR A 415 6.01 -5.33 -5.79
C THR A 415 5.62 -5.10 -7.24
N ILE A 416 5.32 -3.85 -7.60
CA ILE A 416 5.07 -3.41 -8.98
C ILE A 416 6.08 -2.34 -9.36
N LEU A 417 6.78 -2.53 -10.47
CA LEU A 417 7.61 -1.53 -11.11
C LEU A 417 6.95 -1.10 -12.40
N GLY A 418 6.78 0.21 -12.61
CA GLY A 418 6.14 0.76 -13.80
C GLY A 418 6.99 1.79 -14.52
N VAL A 419 6.85 1.87 -15.84
CA VAL A 419 7.42 2.92 -16.67
C VAL A 419 6.30 3.56 -17.49
N THR A 420 6.23 4.88 -17.47
CA THR A 420 5.25 5.64 -18.26
C THR A 420 5.93 6.51 -19.31
N PHE A 421 5.27 6.66 -20.45
CA PHE A 421 5.63 7.59 -21.51
C PHE A 421 4.41 8.40 -21.90
N GLU A 422 4.52 9.72 -21.78
CA GLU A 422 3.46 10.67 -22.10
C GLU A 422 3.97 11.62 -23.17
N ALA A 423 3.20 11.81 -24.25
CA ALA A 423 3.49 12.79 -25.28
C ALA A 423 2.25 13.64 -25.56
N ASN A 424 2.40 14.96 -25.45
CA ASN A 424 1.30 15.91 -25.61
C ASN A 424 1.45 16.68 -26.91
N LYS A 425 0.40 16.69 -27.73
CA LYS A 425 0.27 17.45 -28.99
C LYS A 425 1.38 17.21 -30.02
N VAL A 426 2.04 16.05 -30.01
CA VAL A 426 3.06 15.69 -31.01
C VAL A 426 2.35 15.39 -32.33
N TRP A 427 2.52 16.26 -33.34
CA TRP A 427 1.76 16.21 -34.60
C TRP A 427 0.23 16.18 -34.40
N GLY A 428 -0.23 16.81 -33.31
CA GLY A 428 -1.64 16.86 -32.90
C GLY A 428 -2.17 15.59 -32.23
N PHE A 429 -1.29 14.65 -31.88
CA PHE A 429 -1.63 13.47 -31.08
C PHE A 429 -1.25 13.66 -29.61
N ASP A 430 -2.09 13.16 -28.73
CA ASP A 430 -1.81 12.95 -27.32
C ASP A 430 -1.68 11.43 -27.08
N PHE A 431 -0.60 11.01 -26.45
CA PHE A 431 -0.28 9.62 -26.17
C PHE A 431 0.03 9.42 -24.69
N TYR A 432 -0.51 8.35 -24.11
CA TYR A 432 -0.15 7.80 -22.81
C TYR A 432 0.19 6.33 -23.01
N GLY A 433 1.33 5.89 -22.47
CA GLY A 433 1.68 4.48 -22.41
C GLY A 433 2.25 4.12 -21.06
N GLU A 434 1.93 2.94 -20.56
CA GLU A 434 2.40 2.41 -19.28
C GLU A 434 2.73 0.92 -19.45
N TYR A 435 3.84 0.51 -18.84
CA TYR A 435 4.31 -0.87 -18.84
C TYR A 435 4.81 -1.23 -17.45
N ASP A 436 4.24 -2.28 -16.88
CA ASP A 436 4.43 -2.69 -15.50
C ASP A 436 4.93 -4.12 -15.37
N PHE A 437 5.78 -4.32 -14.36
CA PHE A 437 6.32 -5.60 -13.94
C PHE A 437 5.88 -5.86 -12.50
N ASN A 438 5.07 -6.90 -12.32
CA ASN A 438 4.63 -7.38 -11.03
C ASN A 438 5.52 -8.52 -10.54
N LYS A 439 5.96 -8.45 -9.29
CA LYS A 439 6.77 -9.46 -8.60
C LYS A 439 6.12 -9.84 -7.27
N GLN A 440 5.70 -11.08 -7.16
CA GLN A 440 5.13 -11.62 -5.94
C GLN A 440 6.17 -12.53 -5.27
N TYR A 441 6.56 -12.17 -4.05
CA TYR A 441 7.59 -12.87 -3.29
C TYR A 441 6.97 -13.86 -2.31
N ARG A 442 7.58 -15.02 -2.25
CA ARG A 442 7.25 -16.12 -1.33
C ARG A 442 8.53 -16.65 -0.69
N GLN A 443 8.44 -17.11 0.55
CA GLN A 443 9.57 -17.67 1.29
C GLN A 443 9.15 -18.99 1.93
N TYR A 444 10.04 -19.98 1.90
CA TYR A 444 9.83 -21.24 2.61
C TYR A 444 10.17 -21.04 4.09
N PRO A 445 9.29 -21.39 5.05
CA PRO A 445 9.56 -21.17 6.46
C PRO A 445 10.58 -22.17 7.01
N ASN A 446 11.55 -21.62 7.73
CA ASN A 446 12.54 -22.36 8.50
C ASN A 446 12.99 -21.51 9.70
N LEU A 447 12.75 -22.03 10.91
CA LEU A 447 13.09 -21.38 12.19
C LEU A 447 14.58 -21.07 12.37
N ASN A 448 15.44 -21.89 11.78
CA ASN A 448 16.89 -21.77 11.94
C ASN A 448 17.50 -20.75 10.98
N LEU A 449 16.72 -20.23 10.03
CA LEU A 449 17.15 -19.25 9.04
C LEU A 449 16.63 -17.86 9.42
N LYS A 450 17.54 -16.87 9.36
CA LYS A 450 17.19 -15.44 9.38
C LYS A 450 16.86 -14.92 7.99
N ASP A 451 17.58 -15.43 6.99
CA ASP A 451 17.39 -15.10 5.58
C ASP A 451 16.91 -16.36 4.86
N HIS A 452 15.72 -16.27 4.27
CA HIS A 452 15.11 -17.38 3.53
C HIS A 452 15.35 -17.22 2.03
N ARG A 453 15.44 -18.36 1.36
CA ARG A 453 15.40 -18.40 -0.10
C ARG A 453 14.03 -17.92 -0.60
N LYS A 454 14.07 -17.13 -1.66
CA LYS A 454 12.89 -16.45 -2.21
C LYS A 454 12.43 -17.15 -3.47
N ALA A 455 11.15 -17.50 -3.50
CA ALA A 455 10.42 -17.81 -4.70
C ALA A 455 9.77 -16.52 -5.23
N VAL A 456 9.86 -16.29 -6.55
CA VAL A 456 9.33 -15.08 -7.18
C VAL A 456 8.45 -15.47 -8.35
N ASN A 457 7.21 -14.97 -8.36
CA ASN A 457 6.35 -15.01 -9.53
C ASN A 457 6.39 -13.66 -10.24
N ASP A 458 6.70 -13.67 -11.53
CA ASP A 458 6.79 -12.47 -12.36
C ASP A 458 5.63 -12.41 -13.35
N ALA A 459 4.85 -11.33 -13.29
CA ALA A 459 3.78 -11.02 -14.23
C ALA A 459 3.98 -9.63 -14.86
N GLN A 460 3.39 -9.39 -16.03
CA GLN A 460 3.52 -8.14 -16.78
C GLN A 460 2.15 -7.58 -17.15
N ALA A 461 2.07 -6.25 -17.21
CA ALA A 461 0.91 -5.55 -17.73
C ALA A 461 1.36 -4.35 -18.57
N TRP A 462 0.59 -3.98 -19.58
CA TRP A 462 0.79 -2.74 -20.32
C TRP A 462 -0.53 -2.18 -20.82
N MET A 463 -0.57 -0.86 -20.98
CA MET A 463 -1.66 -0.16 -21.64
C MET A 463 -1.13 1.02 -22.44
N PHE A 464 -1.85 1.42 -23.47
CA PHE A 464 -1.64 2.70 -24.13
C PHE A 464 -2.95 3.30 -24.61
N ASN A 465 -2.97 4.62 -24.63
CA ASN A 465 -4.03 5.45 -25.19
C ASN A 465 -3.40 6.43 -26.18
N LEU A 466 -3.99 6.54 -27.36
CA LEU A 466 -3.61 7.49 -28.39
C LEU A 466 -4.87 8.24 -28.84
N SER A 467 -4.83 9.56 -28.78
CA SER A 467 -5.94 10.40 -29.19
C SER A 467 -5.50 11.55 -30.07
N LYS A 468 -6.40 12.02 -30.95
CA LYS A 468 -6.20 13.22 -31.76
C LYS A 468 -7.53 13.92 -31.96
N ALA A 469 -7.57 15.17 -31.51
CA ALA A 469 -8.67 16.08 -31.77
C ALA A 469 -8.24 17.12 -32.82
N SER A 470 -8.84 17.07 -34.00
CA SER A 470 -8.59 18.04 -35.08
C SER A 470 -9.90 18.33 -35.79
N TYR A 471 -10.54 19.44 -35.47
CA TYR A 471 -11.86 19.81 -35.99
C TYR A 471 -11.98 19.59 -37.51
N PRO A 472 -13.04 18.91 -37.99
CA PRO A 472 -14.18 18.34 -37.25
C PRO A 472 -13.98 16.90 -36.75
N TRP A 473 -12.76 16.35 -36.82
CA TRP A 473 -12.47 14.94 -36.59
C TRP A 473 -11.90 14.67 -35.19
N PHE A 474 -12.32 13.54 -34.61
CA PHE A 474 -11.72 12.96 -33.40
C PHE A 474 -11.37 11.50 -33.65
N ALA A 475 -10.16 11.11 -33.25
CA ALA A 475 -9.69 9.74 -33.27
C ALA A 475 -9.21 9.33 -31.87
N PHE A 476 -9.58 8.13 -31.45
CA PHE A 476 -9.11 7.50 -30.22
C PHE A 476 -8.77 6.04 -30.49
N LEU A 477 -7.65 5.59 -29.94
CA LEU A 477 -7.16 4.22 -29.99
C LEU A 477 -6.66 3.85 -28.60
N GLU A 478 -7.12 2.73 -28.08
CA GLU A 478 -6.69 2.13 -26.83
C GLU A 478 -6.20 0.71 -27.10
N GLY A 479 -5.16 0.31 -26.38
CA GLY A 479 -4.77 -1.09 -26.31
C GLY A 479 -4.18 -1.44 -24.95
N TYR A 480 -4.44 -2.65 -24.47
CA TYR A 480 -3.88 -3.13 -23.22
C TYR A 480 -3.61 -4.62 -23.25
N SER A 481 -2.79 -5.07 -22.30
CA SER A 481 -2.63 -6.46 -21.95
C SER A 481 -2.18 -6.64 -20.52
N MET A 482 -2.71 -7.67 -19.87
CA MET A 482 -2.31 -8.10 -18.53
C MET A 482 -2.10 -9.61 -18.52
N ASP A 483 -1.02 -10.04 -17.88
CA ASP A 483 -0.80 -11.45 -17.55
C ASP A 483 -1.84 -11.89 -16.51
N ALA A 484 -2.28 -13.17 -16.56
CA ALA A 484 -3.29 -13.70 -15.62
C ALA A 484 -2.86 -13.64 -14.15
N ASP A 485 -1.55 -13.65 -13.89
CA ASP A 485 -0.98 -13.56 -12.55
C ASP A 485 -0.64 -12.12 -12.13
N TYR A 486 -0.88 -11.12 -12.99
CA TYR A 486 -0.71 -9.72 -12.63
C TYR A 486 -1.69 -9.37 -11.52
N SER A 487 -1.16 -8.94 -10.37
CA SER A 487 -1.99 -8.65 -9.21
C SER A 487 -1.49 -7.43 -8.45
N THR A 488 -2.44 -6.58 -8.06
CA THR A 488 -2.23 -5.46 -7.15
C THR A 488 -2.47 -5.85 -5.68
N ARG A 489 -2.72 -7.14 -5.43
CA ARG A 489 -3.12 -7.70 -4.13
C ARG A 489 -1.93 -8.07 -3.25
N THR A 490 -2.01 -7.75 -1.96
CA THR A 490 -1.09 -8.25 -0.94
C THR A 490 -1.84 -8.74 0.30
N PHE A 491 -1.23 -9.66 1.02
CA PHE A 491 -1.69 -10.08 2.34
C PHE A 491 -1.15 -9.16 3.43
N LEU A 492 -1.98 -8.91 4.44
CA LEU A 492 -1.66 -8.10 5.62
C LEU A 492 -1.34 -9.00 6.80
N ALA A 493 -0.22 -8.74 7.49
CA ALA A 493 0.11 -9.42 8.75
C ALA A 493 -0.39 -8.62 9.96
N GLY A 494 -0.74 -9.30 11.05
CA GLY A 494 -1.00 -8.64 12.34
C GLY A 494 -2.24 -7.74 12.36
N THR A 495 -3.23 -8.01 11.50
CA THR A 495 -4.43 -7.17 11.38
C THR A 495 -5.40 -7.31 12.55
N ARG A 496 -5.61 -8.49 13.14
CA ARG A 496 -6.47 -8.64 14.33
C ARG A 496 -5.70 -8.85 15.64
N GLY A 497 -4.59 -9.56 15.57
CA GLY A 497 -3.68 -9.92 16.63
C GLY A 497 -2.27 -9.45 16.28
N GLN A 498 -1.25 -10.18 16.70
CA GLN A 498 0.13 -9.70 16.59
C GLN A 498 0.79 -10.11 15.29
N ASP A 499 0.50 -11.31 14.80
CA ASP A 499 1.37 -12.00 13.85
C ASP A 499 0.63 -12.80 12.79
N GLU A 500 -0.70 -12.97 12.93
CA GLU A 500 -1.47 -13.84 12.08
C GLU A 500 -1.70 -13.26 10.68
N ILE A 501 -1.97 -14.17 9.74
CA ILE A 501 -2.53 -13.89 8.42
C ILE A 501 -3.67 -14.88 8.21
N ASP A 502 -4.88 -14.37 8.00
CA ASP A 502 -5.99 -15.19 7.52
C ASP A 502 -6.05 -15.07 5.99
N TYR A 503 -5.68 -16.13 5.29
CA TYR A 503 -5.61 -16.11 3.82
C TYR A 503 -6.99 -16.16 3.14
N GLU A 504 -8.06 -16.46 3.89
CA GLU A 504 -9.44 -16.52 3.38
C GLU A 504 -10.22 -15.22 3.63
N ASP A 505 -9.96 -14.51 4.75
CA ASP A 505 -10.65 -13.26 5.08
C ASP A 505 -10.18 -12.09 4.20
N GLU A 506 -10.82 -11.98 3.04
CA GLU A 506 -10.56 -10.93 2.06
C GLU A 506 -10.82 -9.51 2.57
N ILE A 507 -11.71 -9.38 3.54
CA ILE A 507 -12.06 -8.08 4.09
C ILE A 507 -10.91 -7.63 4.97
N SER A 508 -10.48 -8.45 5.94
CA SER A 508 -9.53 -8.02 6.98
C SER A 508 -8.06 -8.10 6.55
N TYR A 509 -7.70 -9.04 5.68
CA TYR A 509 -6.29 -9.42 5.45
C TYR A 509 -5.78 -9.15 4.04
N ILE A 510 -6.58 -8.50 3.19
CA ILE A 510 -6.13 -8.06 1.87
C ILE A 510 -5.98 -6.55 1.84
N TYR A 511 -4.91 -6.12 1.18
CA TYR A 511 -4.75 -4.75 0.71
C TYR A 511 -4.42 -4.75 -0.76
N GLU A 512 -4.99 -3.81 -1.52
CA GLU A 512 -4.70 -3.69 -2.94
C GLU A 512 -4.13 -2.34 -3.30
N PHE A 513 -3.27 -2.29 -4.30
CA PHE A 513 -2.63 -1.03 -4.70
C PHE A 513 -3.56 -0.17 -5.56
N VAL A 514 -4.37 -0.82 -6.39
CA VAL A 514 -5.35 -0.18 -7.27
C VAL A 514 -6.73 -0.60 -6.78
N GLU A 515 -7.55 0.37 -6.47
CA GLU A 515 -8.93 0.18 -6.03
C GLU A 515 -9.87 0.29 -7.23
N ASP A 516 -10.85 -0.61 -7.33
CA ASP A 516 -11.96 -0.47 -8.26
C ASP A 516 -12.91 0.62 -7.74
N ASN A 517 -13.06 1.68 -8.53
CA ASN A 517 -13.82 2.86 -8.16
C ASN A 517 -14.23 3.56 -9.46
N ASP A 518 -15.29 3.03 -10.07
CA ASP A 518 -15.76 3.50 -11.38
C ASP A 518 -16.59 4.79 -11.28
N ASP A 519 -17.25 5.03 -10.15
CA ASP A 519 -18.07 6.21 -9.87
C ASP A 519 -17.29 7.43 -9.34
N GLN A 520 -15.99 7.24 -9.08
CA GLN A 520 -15.03 8.22 -8.58
C GLN A 520 -15.41 8.83 -7.21
N ASP A 521 -16.16 8.10 -6.39
CA ASP A 521 -16.46 8.53 -5.03
C ASP A 521 -15.33 8.14 -4.04
N ARG A 522 -15.54 8.31 -2.73
CA ARG A 522 -14.52 8.00 -1.71
C ARG A 522 -14.47 6.51 -1.33
N ARG A 523 -15.40 5.70 -1.82
CA ARG A 523 -15.65 4.31 -1.47
C ARG A 523 -15.45 3.44 -2.72
N PRO A 524 -14.42 2.59 -2.71
CA PRO A 524 -14.26 1.57 -3.74
C PRO A 524 -15.48 0.62 -3.80
N ASP A 525 -15.70 0.03 -4.96
CA ASP A 525 -16.84 -0.85 -5.28
C ASP A 525 -16.80 -2.24 -4.59
N TRP A 526 -15.81 -2.45 -3.74
CA TRP A 526 -15.48 -3.70 -3.06
C TRP A 526 -15.04 -3.39 -1.62
N SER A 527 -15.41 -4.23 -0.65
CA SER A 527 -15.24 -3.93 0.78
C SER A 527 -13.91 -4.48 1.35
N ARG A 528 -13.13 -3.63 2.04
CA ARG A 528 -11.88 -3.99 2.73
C ARG A 528 -11.78 -3.37 4.12
N TYR A 529 -10.90 -3.91 4.98
CA TYR A 529 -10.74 -3.57 6.40
C TYR A 529 -10.48 -2.09 6.65
N SER A 530 -9.63 -1.50 5.80
CA SER A 530 -9.26 -0.08 5.89
C SER A 530 -10.46 0.85 5.65
N MET A 531 -11.60 0.31 5.20
CA MET A 531 -12.84 1.05 4.94
C MET A 531 -13.88 0.90 6.06
N LEU A 532 -13.63 0.03 7.05
CA LEU A 532 -14.57 -0.26 8.14
C LEU A 532 -14.38 0.62 9.39
N SER A 533 -13.46 1.60 9.35
CA SER A 533 -13.23 2.56 10.43
C SER A 533 -14.00 3.89 10.29
N ASP A 534 -15.02 3.92 9.42
CA ASP A 534 -15.97 5.04 9.29
C ASP A 534 -16.95 5.09 10.47
#